data_AF-A0A6A5V281-F1
#
_entry.id   AF-A0A6A5V281-F1
#
_cell.length_a   1.000
_cell.length_b   1.000
_cell.length_c   1.000
_cell.angle_alpha   90.00
_cell.angle_beta   90.00
_cell.angle_gamma   90.00
#
_symmetry.space_group_name_H-M   'P 1'
#
loop_
_entity.id
_entity.type
_entity.pdbx_description
1 polymer ?
#
loop_
_entity_poly.entity_id
_entity_poly.type
_entity_poly.pdbx_seq_one_letter_code
_entity_poly.pdbx_strand_id
1 'polypeptide(L)'
;SLHYIAIQNTLIRSENEGLIDALTTKRKRKKQGKPLALLQHYKYWGPYMMWTPRSFREARTRMRLAKREVEEEEFQKEEARKSKAAAIAYKKQITEEKRQKAAREKEERERKRIEKRQAINTRKAKRARKK
;
A
#
# COMPACT_ATOMS: atom_id res chain seq x y z
N SER A 1 36.03 39.41 24.58
CA SER A 1 34.94 38.49 24.17
C SER A 1 35.54 37.21 23.61
N LEU A 2 35.93 36.28 24.50
CA LEU A 2 36.54 35.00 24.11
C LEU A 2 35.53 34.05 23.45
N HIS A 3 34.27 34.14 23.90
CA HIS A 3 33.15 33.37 23.40
C HIS A 3 32.84 33.63 21.92
N TYR A 4 32.90 34.90 21.49
CA TYR A 4 32.67 35.26 20.09
C TYR A 4 33.70 34.61 19.15
N ILE A 5 34.98 34.64 19.52
CA ILE A 5 36.07 34.03 18.74
C ILE A 5 35.89 32.51 18.68
N ALA A 6 35.51 31.88 19.79
CA ALA A 6 35.22 30.45 19.82
C ALA A 6 34.08 30.07 18.86
N ILE A 7 32.99 30.85 18.85
CA ILE A 7 31.86 30.63 17.92
C ILE A 7 32.30 30.78 16.46
N GLN A 8 33.05 31.83 16.13
CA GLN A 8 33.53 32.06 14.76
C GLN A 8 34.42 30.90 14.28
N ASN A 9 35.33 30.42 15.12
CA ASN A 9 36.20 29.30 14.77
C ASN A 9 35.43 27.99 14.57
N THR A 10 34.37 27.75 15.35
CA THR A 10 33.52 26.57 15.15
C THR A 10 32.74 26.62 13.83
N LEU A 11 32.25 27.81 13.45
CA LEU A 11 31.53 28.00 12.20
C LEU A 11 32.45 27.81 10.99
N ILE A 12 33.63 28.41 11.02
CA ILE A 12 34.63 28.28 9.94
C ILE A 12 35.06 26.82 9.79
N ARG A 13 35.21 26.07 10.89
CA ARG A 13 35.55 24.65 10.84
C ARG A 13 34.45 23.81 10.19
N SER A 14 33.19 24.00 10.59
CA SER A 14 32.08 23.24 10.02
C SER A 14 31.86 23.57 8.54
N GLU A 15 32.05 24.83 8.13
CA GLU A 15 32.00 25.24 6.73
C GLU A 15 33.12 24.59 5.91
N ASN A 16 34.36 24.60 6.42
CA ASN A 16 35.49 23.95 5.75
C ASN A 16 35.30 22.43 5.63
N GLU A 17 34.79 21.78 6.68
CA GLU A 17 34.45 20.35 6.63
C GLU A 17 33.37 20.08 5.58
N GLY A 18 32.30 20.89 5.52
CA GLY A 18 31.25 20.76 4.52
C GLY A 18 31.74 20.98 3.08
N LEU A 19 32.68 21.91 2.87
CA LEU A 19 33.31 22.15 1.56
C LEU A 19 34.22 21.00 1.14
N ILE A 20 35.01 20.45 2.07
CA ILE A 20 35.86 19.29 1.83
C ILE A 20 34.99 18.06 1.52
N ASP A 21 33.90 17.85 2.24
CA ASP A 21 32.95 16.78 1.98
C ASP A 21 32.28 16.95 0.62
N ALA A 22 31.85 18.16 0.24
CA ALA A 22 31.29 18.43 -1.08
C ALA A 22 32.30 18.19 -2.22
N LEU A 23 33.57 18.54 -2.00
CA LEU A 23 34.66 18.34 -2.98
C LEU A 23 35.10 16.88 -3.08
N THR A 24 35.17 16.15 -1.96
CA THR A 24 35.55 14.72 -1.93
C THR A 24 34.41 13.84 -2.42
N THR A 25 33.16 14.23 -2.14
CA THR A 25 31.96 13.65 -2.76
C THR A 25 31.78 14.15 -4.19
N LYS A 26 32.83 14.07 -5.02
CA LYS A 26 32.65 13.91 -6.47
C LYS A 26 31.85 12.63 -6.68
N ARG A 27 30.53 12.75 -6.64
CA ARG A 27 29.57 11.69 -6.96
C ARG A 27 29.91 11.26 -8.38
N LYS A 28 30.74 10.22 -8.51
CA LYS A 28 30.98 9.55 -9.78
C LYS A 28 29.60 9.10 -10.23
N ARG A 29 29.02 9.82 -11.20
CA ARG A 29 27.74 9.45 -11.80
C ARG A 29 27.92 8.00 -12.23
N LYS A 30 27.18 7.08 -11.59
CA LYS A 30 27.23 5.66 -11.94
C LYS A 30 26.98 5.60 -13.45
N LYS A 31 28.02 5.28 -14.24
CA LYS A 31 27.96 5.24 -15.71
C LYS A 31 27.17 4.02 -16.21
N GLN A 32 26.28 3.47 -15.39
CA GLN A 32 25.33 2.46 -15.81
C GLN A 32 24.12 3.16 -16.41
N GLY A 33 24.31 3.70 -17.61
CA GLY A 33 23.17 4.08 -18.44
C GLY A 33 22.41 2.82 -18.83
N LYS A 34 21.08 2.81 -18.66
CA LYS A 34 20.26 1.76 -19.25
C LYS A 34 20.44 1.83 -20.77
N PRO A 35 20.76 0.72 -21.46
CA PRO A 35 20.90 0.73 -22.91
C PRO A 35 19.57 1.16 -23.52
N LEU A 36 19.63 2.06 -24.49
CA LEU A 36 18.45 2.50 -25.20
C LEU A 36 18.16 1.48 -26.30
N ALA A 37 16.98 0.86 -26.27
CA ALA A 37 16.57 -0.12 -27.27
C ALA A 37 16.24 0.58 -28.60
N LEU A 38 17.27 0.79 -29.43
CA LEU A 38 17.12 1.34 -30.77
C LEU A 38 16.57 0.24 -31.70
N LEU A 39 15.43 0.50 -32.34
CA LEU A 39 14.89 -0.38 -33.37
C LEU A 39 15.38 0.06 -34.75
N GLN A 40 15.56 -0.91 -35.63
CA GLN A 40 15.94 -0.66 -37.02
C GLN A 40 14.72 -0.22 -37.83
N HIS A 41 14.92 0.75 -38.72
CA HIS A 41 13.90 1.15 -39.70
C HIS A 41 14.23 0.54 -41.05
N TYR A 42 13.24 -0.06 -41.70
CA TYR A 42 13.37 -0.69 -43.03
C TYR A 42 13.94 0.26 -44.10
N LYS A 43 13.69 1.57 -43.95
CA LYS A 43 14.12 2.63 -44.88
C LYS A 43 15.64 2.74 -45.05
N TYR A 44 16.43 2.23 -44.11
CA TYR A 44 17.90 2.39 -44.10
C TYR A 44 18.62 1.03 -44.14
N TRP A 45 18.07 0.07 -44.89
CA TRP A 45 18.74 -1.18 -45.21
C TRP A 45 19.86 -0.96 -46.22
N GLY A 46 21.04 -0.64 -45.71
CA GLY A 46 22.29 -0.71 -46.44
C GLY A 46 23.32 -1.53 -45.65
N PRO A 47 24.45 -1.91 -46.26
CA PRO A 47 25.53 -2.65 -45.60
C PRO A 47 26.17 -1.87 -44.44
N TYR A 48 25.89 -0.57 -44.31
CA TYR A 48 26.33 0.26 -43.19
C TYR A 48 25.16 0.66 -42.31
N MET A 49 25.11 0.10 -41.10
CA MET A 49 24.06 0.33 -40.12
C MET A 49 24.26 1.67 -39.41
N MET A 50 23.57 2.72 -39.90
CA MET A 50 23.66 4.07 -39.35
C MET A 50 22.47 4.38 -38.44
N TRP A 51 22.74 4.73 -37.18
CA TRP A 51 21.72 5.22 -36.26
C TRP A 51 21.39 6.68 -36.54
N THR A 52 20.11 6.98 -36.76
CA THR A 52 19.66 8.36 -36.99
C THR A 52 19.23 9.02 -35.67
N PRO A 53 19.33 10.35 -35.53
CA PRO A 53 18.81 11.06 -34.35
C PRO A 53 17.34 10.73 -34.04
N ARG A 54 16.55 10.38 -35.07
CA ARG A 54 15.16 9.95 -34.93
C ARG A 54 15.03 8.64 -34.16
N SER A 55 15.85 7.62 -34.41
CA SER A 55 15.76 6.33 -33.70
C SER A 55 15.99 6.52 -32.19
N PHE A 56 16.88 7.42 -31.80
CA PHE A 56 17.09 7.79 -30.40
C PHE A 56 15.87 8.46 -29.77
N ARG A 57 15.20 9.38 -30.49
CA ARG A 57 13.97 10.04 -29.99
C ARG A 57 12.87 9.02 -29.78
N GLU A 58 12.64 8.15 -30.76
CA GLU A 58 11.61 7.11 -30.68
C GLU A 58 11.86 6.13 -29.53
N ALA A 59 13.09 5.65 -29.37
CA ALA A 59 13.43 4.75 -28.27
C ALA A 59 13.28 5.42 -26.90
N ARG A 60 13.58 6.73 -26.77
CA ARG A 60 13.29 7.49 -25.54
C ARG A 60 11.79 7.60 -25.29
N THR A 61 10.98 7.83 -26.32
CA THR A 61 9.53 7.87 -26.21
C THR A 61 8.96 6.53 -25.74
N ARG A 62 9.38 5.42 -26.36
CA ARG A 62 8.99 4.05 -25.93
C ARG A 62 9.37 3.79 -24.48
N MET A 63 10.58 4.16 -24.07
CA MET A 63 11.01 3.98 -22.69
C MET A 63 10.16 4.79 -21.71
N ARG A 64 9.69 5.99 -22.08
CA ARG A 64 8.78 6.78 -21.24
C ARG A 64 7.39 6.14 -21.17
N LEU A 65 6.86 5.65 -22.30
CA LEU A 65 5.57 4.97 -22.34
C LEU A 65 5.59 3.69 -21.49
N ALA A 66 6.59 2.83 -21.68
CA ALA A 66 6.75 1.62 -20.88
C ALA A 66 6.87 1.90 -19.38
N LYS A 67 7.53 3.01 -18.98
CA LYS A 67 7.57 3.41 -17.57
C LYS A 67 6.19 3.82 -17.04
N ARG A 68 5.45 4.60 -17.82
CA ARG A 68 4.09 5.01 -17.46
C ARG A 68 3.16 3.80 -17.35
N GLU A 69 3.24 2.87 -18.29
CA GLU A 69 2.47 1.62 -18.24
C GLU A 69 2.78 0.82 -16.96
N VAL A 70 4.05 0.69 -16.59
CA VAL A 70 4.44 0.03 -15.33
C VAL A 70 3.91 0.78 -14.10
N GLU A 71 4.02 2.10 -14.07
CA GLU A 71 3.50 2.94 -12.98
C GLU A 71 1.96 2.82 -12.87
N GLU A 72 1.26 2.81 -13.99
CA GLU A 72 -0.19 2.61 -14.08
C GLU A 72 -0.60 1.21 -13.62
N GLU A 73 0.13 0.16 -14.01
CA GLU A 73 -0.11 -1.21 -13.54
C GLU A 73 0.10 -1.35 -12.03
N GLU A 74 1.16 -0.74 -11.49
CA GLU A 74 1.42 -0.72 -10.04
C GLU A 74 0.28 -0.01 -9.30
N PHE A 75 -0.14 1.14 -9.82
CA PHE A 75 -1.27 1.88 -9.28
C PHE A 75 -2.56 1.04 -9.28
N GLN A 76 -2.89 0.40 -10.41
CA GLN A 76 -4.05 -0.51 -10.53
C GLN A 76 -3.98 -1.68 -9.55
N LYS A 77 -2.79 -2.27 -9.35
CA LYS A 77 -2.59 -3.35 -8.37
C LYS A 77 -2.85 -2.86 -6.94
N GLU A 78 -2.43 -1.65 -6.60
CA GLU A 78 -2.70 -1.05 -5.30
C GLU A 78 -4.19 -0.74 -5.09
N GLU A 79 -4.88 -0.22 -6.10
CA GLU A 79 -6.33 -0.02 -6.06
C GLU A 79 -7.09 -1.35 -5.89
N ALA A 80 -6.68 -2.38 -6.62
CA ALA A 80 -7.24 -3.73 -6.49
C ALA A 80 -7.00 -4.33 -5.10
N ARG A 81 -5.85 -4.04 -4.46
CA ARG A 81 -5.57 -4.47 -3.08
C ARG A 81 -6.48 -3.74 -2.10
N LYS A 82 -6.65 -2.43 -2.24
CA LYS A 82 -7.54 -1.62 -1.39
C LYS A 82 -8.99 -2.07 -1.50
N SER A 83 -9.49 -2.28 -2.72
CA SER A 83 -10.88 -2.73 -2.94
C SER A 83 -11.12 -4.14 -2.37
N LYS A 84 -10.17 -5.07 -2.53
CA LYS A 84 -10.22 -6.40 -1.91
C LYS A 84 -10.25 -6.30 -0.38
N ALA A 85 -9.40 -5.46 0.22
CA ALA A 85 -9.38 -5.27 1.67
C ALA A 85 -10.73 -4.73 2.19
N ALA A 86 -11.31 -3.73 1.50
CA ALA A 86 -12.63 -3.20 1.83
C ALA A 86 -13.73 -4.26 1.72
N ALA A 87 -13.73 -5.06 0.65
CA ALA A 87 -14.70 -6.13 0.48
C ALA A 87 -14.60 -7.22 1.57
N ILE A 88 -13.37 -7.56 1.99
CA ILE A 88 -13.16 -8.50 3.10
C ILE A 88 -13.69 -7.92 4.41
N ALA A 89 -13.39 -6.65 4.70
CA ALA A 89 -13.89 -5.97 5.90
C ALA A 89 -15.42 -5.94 5.95
N TYR A 90 -16.06 -5.59 4.83
CA TYR A 90 -17.52 -5.60 4.72
C TYR A 90 -18.13 -6.99 4.93
N LYS A 91 -17.53 -8.04 4.34
CA LYS A 91 -17.97 -9.42 4.57
C LYS A 91 -17.84 -9.82 6.04
N LYS A 92 -16.76 -9.42 6.72
CA LYS A 92 -16.59 -9.68 8.16
C LYS A 92 -17.71 -9.04 8.98
N GLN A 93 -18.02 -7.76 8.73
CA GLN A 93 -19.13 -7.07 9.39
C GLN A 93 -20.47 -7.82 9.20
N ILE A 94 -20.79 -8.22 7.97
CA ILE A 94 -22.01 -9.02 7.70
C ILE A 94 -22.00 -10.33 8.49
N THR A 95 -20.86 -11.04 8.55
CA THR A 95 -20.79 -12.29 9.31
C THR A 95 -20.97 -12.08 10.81
N GLU A 96 -20.43 -11.00 11.36
CA GLU A 96 -20.60 -10.64 12.77
C GLU A 96 -22.05 -10.29 13.09
N GLU A 97 -22.70 -9.48 12.25
CA GLU A 97 -24.13 -9.18 12.39
C GLU A 97 -25.00 -10.45 12.36
N LYS A 98 -24.71 -11.38 11.44
CA LYS A 98 -25.42 -12.67 11.37
C LYS A 98 -25.23 -13.49 12.66
N ARG A 99 -24.01 -13.52 13.20
CA ARG A 99 -23.72 -14.20 14.48
C ARG A 99 -24.48 -13.55 15.64
N GLN A 100 -24.50 -12.21 15.71
CA GLN A 100 -25.24 -11.48 16.74
C GLN A 100 -26.75 -11.74 16.64
N LYS A 101 -27.32 -11.72 15.44
CA LYS A 101 -28.75 -12.05 15.22
C LYS A 101 -29.06 -13.47 15.68
N ALA A 102 -28.22 -14.45 15.32
CA ALA A 102 -28.40 -15.83 15.74
C ALA A 102 -28.26 -16.01 17.27
N ALA A 103 -27.36 -15.27 17.92
CA ALA A 103 -27.22 -15.28 19.38
C ALA A 103 -28.47 -14.72 20.07
N ARG A 104 -28.97 -13.56 19.61
CA ARG A 104 -30.20 -12.96 20.13
C ARG A 104 -31.41 -13.90 19.99
N GLU A 105 -31.54 -14.54 18.83
CA GLU A 105 -32.62 -15.50 18.61
C GLU A 105 -32.53 -16.72 19.55
N LYS A 106 -31.32 -17.25 19.80
CA LYS A 106 -31.10 -18.33 20.78
C LYS A 106 -31.46 -17.90 22.20
N GLU A 107 -31.05 -16.70 22.62
CA GLU A 107 -31.39 -16.16 23.94
C GLU A 107 -32.90 -16.01 24.11
N GLU A 108 -33.61 -15.49 23.11
CA GLU A 108 -35.07 -15.39 23.14
C GLU A 108 -35.73 -16.77 23.23
N ARG A 109 -35.23 -17.75 22.47
CA ARG A 109 -35.73 -19.14 22.53
C ARG A 109 -35.51 -19.75 23.92
N GLU A 110 -34.35 -19.55 24.53
CA GLU A 110 -34.06 -20.03 25.89
C GLU A 110 -34.91 -19.31 26.96
N ARG A 111 -35.10 -17.99 26.86
CA ARG A 111 -36.01 -17.25 27.75
C ARG A 111 -37.43 -17.80 27.68
N LYS A 112 -37.97 -18.02 26.47
CA LYS A 112 -39.29 -18.64 26.26
C LYS A 112 -39.35 -20.07 26.83
N ARG A 113 -38.26 -20.84 26.75
CA ARG A 113 -38.18 -22.19 27.36
C ARG A 113 -38.20 -22.13 28.89
N ILE A 114 -37.45 -21.20 29.48
CA ILE A 114 -37.41 -20.99 30.94
C ILE A 114 -38.79 -20.56 31.44
N GLU A 115 -39.42 -19.57 30.80
CA GLU A 115 -40.76 -19.09 31.16
C GLU A 115 -41.81 -20.20 31.06
N LYS A 116 -41.79 -21.00 29.98
CA LYS A 116 -42.67 -22.18 29.84
C LYS A 116 -42.45 -23.19 30.97
N ARG A 117 -41.19 -23.48 31.32
CA ARG A 117 -40.85 -24.39 32.44
C ARG A 117 -41.35 -23.83 33.78
N GLN A 118 -41.19 -22.53 34.03
CA GLN A 118 -41.69 -21.86 35.22
C GLN A 118 -43.23 -21.90 35.29
N ALA A 119 -43.92 -21.65 34.17
CA ALA A 119 -45.38 -21.75 34.07
C ALA A 119 -45.89 -23.18 34.33
N ILE A 120 -45.17 -24.21 33.85
CA ILE A 120 -45.50 -25.62 34.13
C ILE A 120 -45.30 -25.92 35.62
N ASN A 121 -44.17 -25.52 36.21
CA ASN A 121 -43.90 -25.75 37.63
C ASN A 121 -44.90 -25.05 38.54
N THR A 122 -45.27 -23.80 38.25
CA THR A 122 -46.31 -23.08 39.02
C THR A 122 -47.68 -23.75 38.89
N ARG A 123 -48.07 -24.23 37.70
CA ARG A 123 -49.29 -25.03 37.51
C ARG A 123 -49.26 -26.33 38.32
N LYS A 124 -48.14 -27.06 38.32
CA LYS A 124 -47.96 -28.27 39.13
C LYS A 124 -48.07 -27.97 40.64
N ALA A 125 -47.41 -26.92 41.12
CA ALA A 125 -47.47 -26.51 42.52
C ALA A 125 -48.89 -26.10 42.96
N LYS A 126 -49.64 -25.37 42.11
CA LYS A 126 -51.05 -25.05 42.38
C LYS A 126 -51.95 -26.30 42.43
N ARG A 127 -51.70 -27.30 41.58
CA ARG A 127 -52.43 -28.58 41.63
C ARG A 127 -52.13 -29.36 42.90
N ALA A 128 -50.87 -29.38 43.34
CA ALA A 128 -50.45 -30.04 44.58
C ALA A 128 -51.08 -29.39 45.83
N ARG A 129 -51.29 -28.07 45.85
CA ARG A 129 -51.96 -27.36 46.95
C ARG A 129 -53.49 -27.53 47.00
N LYS A 130 -54.11 -28.04 45.94
CA LYS A 130 -55.57 -28.26 45.83
C LYS A 130 -56.00 -29.71 46.10
N LYS A 131 -55.04 -30.60 46.30
CA LYS A 131 -55.24 -31.96 46.81
C LYS A 131 -54.97 -31.97 48.30
#